data_AF-A0A4S0JFV9-F1
#
_entry.id   AF-A0A4S0JFV9-F1
#
_cell.length_a   1.000
_cell.length_b   1.000
_cell.length_c   1.000
_cell.angle_alpha   90.00
_cell.angle_beta   90.00
_cell.angle_gamma   90.00
#
_symmetry.space_group_name_H-M   'P 1'
#
loop_
_entity.id
_entity.type
_entity.pdbx_description
1 polymer ?
#
loop_
_entity_poly.entity_id
_entity_poly.type
_entity_poly.pdbx_seq_one_letter_code
_entity_poly.pdbx_strand_id
1 'polypeptide(L)'
;YWRTRTREVGRLVGEDWQAMETFVQRARGAEPEKVVRPEAISAIRAVHAAGFRLAILSNELDLFYGAGFRRRLPLLGLFDVIVDATYTGILKPDPRA
;
A
#
# COMPACT_ATOMS: atom_id res chain seq x y z
N TYR A 1 10.06 12.77 4.80
CA TYR A 1 10.77 11.52 5.10
C TYR A 1 10.96 10.65 3.86
N TRP A 2 9.91 10.06 3.27
CA TRP A 2 10.07 9.09 2.18
C TRP A 2 10.82 9.61 0.95
N ARG A 3 10.50 10.81 0.46
CA ARG A 3 11.28 11.47 -0.63
C ARG A 3 12.77 11.61 -0.33
N THR A 4 13.15 11.78 0.94
CA THR A 4 14.56 11.81 1.35
C THR A 4 15.17 10.42 1.25
N ARG A 5 14.50 9.40 1.81
CA ARG A 5 14.95 8.00 1.72
C ARG A 5 15.08 7.51 0.28
N THR A 6 14.12 7.87 -0.59
CA THR A 6 14.15 7.55 -2.03
C THR A 6 15.44 8.06 -2.68
N ARG A 7 15.79 9.33 -2.48
CA ARG A 7 17.02 9.92 -3.05
C ARG A 7 18.29 9.32 -2.44
N GLU A 8 18.31 9.12 -1.13
CA GLU A 8 19.46 8.53 -0.44
C GLU A 8 19.74 7.11 -0.94
N VAL A 9 18.71 6.26 -1.03
CA VAL A 9 18.88 4.87 -1.49
C VAL A 9 19.19 4.80 -2.98
N GLY A 10 18.58 5.66 -3.80
CA GLY A 10 18.94 5.78 -5.22
C GLY A 10 20.45 6.03 -5.38
N ARG A 11 21.00 7.00 -4.65
CA ARG A 11 22.44 7.30 -4.68
C ARG A 11 23.30 6.12 -4.22
N LEU A 12 22.87 5.36 -3.22
CA LEU A 12 23.60 4.17 -2.75
C LEU A 12 23.72 3.08 -3.83
N VAL A 13 22.76 3.01 -4.76
CA VAL A 13 22.81 2.07 -5.89
C VAL A 13 23.30 2.71 -7.19
N GLY A 14 23.80 3.95 -7.15
CA GLY A 14 24.31 4.67 -8.31
C GLY A 14 23.23 5.22 -9.25
N GLU A 15 21.99 5.34 -8.80
CA GLU A 15 20.85 5.83 -9.59
C GLU A 15 20.31 7.17 -9.02
N ASP A 16 19.59 7.96 -9.82
CA ASP A 16 18.87 9.16 -9.37
C ASP A 16 17.36 8.91 -9.29
N TRP A 17 16.86 8.63 -8.09
CA TRP A 17 15.44 8.36 -7.86
C TRP A 17 14.70 9.58 -7.34
N GLN A 18 13.69 10.01 -8.08
CA GLN A 18 12.81 11.14 -7.75
C GLN A 18 11.42 10.69 -7.29
N ALA A 19 10.95 9.54 -7.77
CA ALA A 19 9.64 8.98 -7.48
C ALA A 19 9.70 8.00 -6.30
N MET A 20 8.78 8.15 -5.35
CA MET A 20 8.74 7.28 -4.17
C MET A 20 8.31 5.85 -4.53
N GLU A 21 7.48 5.71 -5.57
CA GLU A 21 7.08 4.42 -6.16
C GLU A 21 8.31 3.57 -6.48
N THR A 22 9.34 4.18 -7.10
CA THR A 22 10.57 3.50 -7.49
C THR A 22 11.27 2.87 -6.29
N PHE A 23 11.39 3.62 -5.20
CA PHE A 23 12.03 3.14 -3.98
C PHE A 23 11.27 1.93 -3.40
N VAL A 24 9.94 2.00 -3.34
CA VAL A 24 9.13 0.97 -2.71
C VAL A 24 9.05 -0.29 -3.57
N GLN A 25 8.92 -0.15 -4.89
CA GLN A 25 8.93 -1.28 -5.82
C GLN A 25 10.26 -2.03 -5.79
N ARG A 26 11.38 -1.30 -5.81
CA ARG A 26 12.74 -1.89 -5.73
C ARG A 26 12.98 -2.56 -4.38
N ALA A 27 12.52 -1.97 -3.27
CA ALA A 27 12.72 -2.54 -1.93
C ALA A 27 11.88 -3.80 -1.67
N ARG A 28 10.68 -3.90 -2.25
CA ARG A 28 9.76 -5.03 -2.03
C ARG A 28 9.94 -6.18 -3.03
N GLY A 29 10.63 -5.94 -4.13
CA GLY A 29 10.82 -6.93 -5.19
C GLY A 29 9.54 -7.19 -6.00
N ALA A 30 9.59 -8.21 -6.86
CA ALA A 30 8.55 -8.48 -7.86
C ALA A 30 7.28 -9.16 -7.32
N GLU A 31 7.26 -9.58 -6.05
CA GLU A 31 6.25 -10.48 -5.48
C GLU A 31 5.43 -9.80 -4.36
N PRO A 32 4.48 -8.91 -4.69
CA PRO A 32 3.68 -8.16 -3.72
C PRO A 32 2.89 -9.05 -2.74
N GLU A 33 2.54 -10.27 -3.15
CA GLU A 33 1.79 -11.22 -2.32
C GLU A 33 2.60 -11.71 -1.11
N LYS A 34 3.94 -11.75 -1.23
CA LYS A 34 4.84 -12.10 -0.12
C LYS A 34 4.96 -10.98 0.92
N VAL A 35 4.46 -9.78 0.63
CA VAL A 35 4.57 -8.61 1.52
C VAL A 35 3.44 -8.59 2.56
N VAL A 36 2.34 -9.30 2.33
CA VAL A 36 1.23 -9.34 3.29
C VAL A 36 1.55 -10.36 4.38
N ARG A 37 1.53 -9.88 5.63
CA ARG A 37 1.72 -10.71 6.82
C ARG A 37 0.64 -11.80 6.89
N PRO A 38 0.99 -13.07 7.15
CA PRO A 38 0.01 -14.16 7.19
C PRO A 38 -1.07 -13.93 8.26
N GLU A 39 -0.74 -13.26 9.36
CA GLU A 39 -1.68 -12.92 10.42
C GLU A 39 -2.75 -11.95 9.93
N ALA A 40 -2.39 -10.97 9.08
CA ALA A 40 -3.34 -10.05 8.49
C ALA A 40 -4.31 -10.77 7.54
N ILE A 41 -3.79 -11.71 6.73
CA ILE A 41 -4.62 -12.55 5.85
C ILE A 41 -5.64 -13.34 6.68
N SER A 42 -5.19 -13.99 7.76
CA SER A 42 -6.04 -14.78 8.63
C SER A 42 -7.14 -13.92 9.28
N ALA A 43 -6.77 -12.77 9.86
CA ALA A 43 -7.71 -11.87 10.51
C ALA A 43 -8.78 -11.33 9.54
N ILE A 44 -8.37 -10.86 8.36
CA ILE A 44 -9.28 -10.33 7.34
C ILE A 44 -10.27 -11.41 6.90
N ARG A 45 -9.79 -12.63 6.63
CA ARG A 45 -10.64 -13.75 6.22
C ARG A 45 -11.63 -14.16 7.30
N ALA A 46 -11.21 -14.20 8.56
CA ALA A 46 -12.09 -14.54 9.68
C ALA A 46 -13.25 -13.54 9.82
N VAL A 47 -12.95 -12.24 9.77
CA VAL A 47 -13.95 -11.17 9.88
C VAL A 47 -14.90 -11.18 8.68
N HIS A 48 -14.38 -11.34 7.46
CA HIS A 48 -15.20 -11.45 6.26
C HIS A 48 -16.12 -12.68 6.31
N ALA A 49 -15.60 -13.85 6.72
CA ALA A 49 -16.39 -15.08 6.83
C ALA A 49 -17.51 -14.99 7.89
N ALA A 50 -17.33 -14.15 8.91
CA ALA A 50 -18.36 -13.83 9.88
C ALA A 50 -19.43 -12.84 9.36
N GLY A 51 -19.32 -12.37 8.11
CA GLY A 51 -20.30 -11.51 7.46
C GLY A 51 -20.18 -10.02 7.79
N PHE A 52 -19.06 -9.59 8.39
CA PHE A 52 -18.82 -8.17 8.64
C PHE A 52 -18.33 -7.44 7.39
N ARG A 53 -18.75 -6.19 7.25
CA ARG A 53 -18.24 -5.28 6.20
C ARG A 53 -16.82 -4.83 6.53
N LEU A 54 -16.00 -4.74 5.50
CA LEU A 54 -14.58 -4.41 5.62
C LEU A 54 -14.25 -3.15 4.83
N ALA A 55 -13.46 -2.25 5.43
CA ALA A 55 -12.94 -1.07 4.77
C ALA A 55 -11.44 -0.87 5.01
N ILE A 56 -10.74 -0.27 4.05
CA ILE A 56 -9.36 0.20 4.19
C ILE A 56 -9.35 1.72 4.18
N LEU A 57 -8.67 2.32 5.15
CA LEU A 57 -8.31 3.74 5.14
C LEU A 57 -6.79 3.87 5.12
N SER A 58 -6.23 4.36 4.00
CA SER A 58 -4.79 4.46 3.79
C SER A 58 -4.38 5.87 3.35
N ASN A 59 -3.19 6.30 3.77
CA ASN A 59 -2.62 7.54 3.27
C ASN A 59 -2.05 7.36 1.85
N GLU A 60 -1.51 6.19 1.50
CA GLU A 60 -0.69 6.01 0.30
C GLU A 60 -0.78 4.57 -0.25
N LEU A 61 -1.96 3.94 -0.27
CA LEU A 61 -2.06 2.52 -0.68
C LEU A 61 -1.61 2.32 -2.13
N ASP A 62 -2.17 3.05 -3.09
CA ASP A 62 -1.80 2.87 -4.50
C ASP A 62 -0.47 3.55 -4.85
N LEU A 63 -0.14 4.64 -4.17
CA LEU A 63 1.13 5.34 -4.32
C LEU A 63 2.34 4.48 -3.89
N PHE A 64 2.14 3.42 -3.10
CA PHE A 64 3.21 2.47 -2.79
C PHE A 64 3.40 1.34 -3.81
N TYR A 65 2.42 1.06 -4.66
CA TYR A 65 2.43 -0.18 -5.44
C TYR A 65 1.98 -0.04 -6.91
N GLY A 66 1.56 1.16 -7.32
CA GLY A 66 1.09 1.50 -8.66
C GLY A 66 -0.34 1.02 -8.95
N ALA A 67 -0.95 1.56 -10.02
CA ALA A 67 -2.34 1.32 -10.41
C ALA A 67 -2.72 -0.15 -10.72
N GLY A 68 -1.73 -1.06 -10.76
CA GLY A 68 -1.94 -2.50 -10.95
C GLY A 68 -2.01 -3.31 -9.66
N PHE A 69 -1.65 -2.75 -8.51
CA PHE A 69 -1.49 -3.50 -7.26
C PHE A 69 -2.78 -4.11 -6.74
N ARG A 70 -3.89 -3.36 -6.82
CA ARG A 70 -5.20 -3.85 -6.37
C ARG A 70 -5.61 -5.15 -7.05
N ARG A 71 -5.20 -5.33 -8.31
CA ARG A 71 -5.46 -6.55 -9.09
C ARG A 71 -4.54 -7.71 -8.73
N ARG A 72 -3.38 -7.43 -8.12
CA ARG A 72 -2.35 -8.42 -7.75
C ARG A 72 -2.46 -8.91 -6.30
N LEU A 73 -3.41 -8.39 -5.54
CA LEU A 73 -3.71 -8.87 -4.19
C LEU A 73 -5.19 -9.27 -4.11
N PRO A 74 -5.51 -10.56 -4.32
CA PRO A 74 -6.89 -11.06 -4.22
C PRO A 74 -7.58 -10.70 -2.90
N LEU A 75 -6.81 -10.54 -1.82
CA LEU A 75 -7.30 -10.15 -0.50
C LEU A 75 -8.04 -8.79 -0.51
N LEU A 76 -7.64 -7.86 -1.38
CA LEU A 76 -8.28 -6.54 -1.48
C LEU A 76 -9.71 -6.63 -2.03
N GLY A 77 -10.04 -7.70 -2.75
CA GLY A 77 -11.40 -7.97 -3.22
C GLY A 77 -12.40 -8.32 -2.12
N LEU A 78 -11.93 -8.53 -0.88
CA LEU A 78 -12.80 -8.77 0.29
C LEU A 78 -13.28 -7.48 0.96
N PHE A 79 -12.79 -6.32 0.52
CA PHE A 79 -13.14 -5.03 1.11
C PHE A 79 -14.23 -4.34 0.30
N ASP A 80 -15.26 -3.85 0.99
CA ASP A 80 -16.37 -3.12 0.38
C ASP A 80 -15.94 -1.73 -0.08
N VAL A 81 -15.05 -1.09 0.69
CA VAL A 81 -14.60 0.29 0.46
C VAL A 81 -13.11 0.43 0.73
N ILE A 82 -12.42 1.14 -0.17
CA ILE A 82 -11.03 1.56 0.01
C ILE A 82 -10.97 3.08 -0.13
N VAL A 83 -10.68 3.77 0.98
CA VAL A 83 -10.39 5.20 1.02
C VAL A 83 -8.89 5.38 1.03
N ASP A 84 -8.36 6.03 0.00
CA ASP A 84 -6.93 6.21 -0.21
C ASP A 84 -6.62 7.68 -0.46
N ALA A 85 -5.77 8.27 0.39
CA ALA A 85 -5.40 9.67 0.28
C ALA A 85 -4.58 10.00 -0.97
N THR A 86 -4.08 8.97 -1.67
CA THR A 86 -3.59 9.11 -3.06
C THR A 86 -4.62 9.80 -3.96
N TYR A 87 -5.92 9.57 -3.71
CA TYR A 87 -7.02 10.15 -4.48
C TYR A 87 -7.78 11.25 -3.74
N THR A 88 -7.97 11.11 -2.43
CA THR A 88 -8.71 12.14 -1.65
C THR A 88 -7.86 13.37 -1.38
N GLY A 89 -6.53 13.24 -1.37
CA GLY A 89 -5.60 14.32 -0.99
C GLY A 89 -5.60 14.66 0.50
N ILE A 90 -6.33 13.91 1.34
CA ILE A 90 -6.48 14.18 2.78
C ILE A 90 -5.80 13.07 3.57
N LEU A 91 -4.70 13.40 4.24
CA LEU A 91 -3.90 12.44 5.01
C LEU A 91 -4.41 12.33 6.45
N LYS A 92 -4.49 11.10 6.98
CA LYS A 92 -4.52 10.89 8.43
C LYS A 92 -3.29 11.55 9.08
N PRO A 93 -3.40 12.15 10.27
CA PRO A 93 -4.53 12.03 11.21
C PRO A 93 -5.62 13.11 11.05
N ASP A 94 -5.74 13.78 9.90
CA ASP A 94 -6.86 14.72 9.67
C ASP A 94 -8.20 13.98 9.83
N PRO A 95 -9.14 14.47 10.68
CA PRO A 95 -10.43 13.80 10.91
C PRO A 95 -11.33 13.69 9.68
N ARG A 96 -11.05 14.46 8.62
CA ARG A 96 -11.78 14.39 7.35
C ARG A 96 -11.29 13.26 6.44
N ALA A 97 -10.15 12.64 6.77
CA ALA A 97 -9.57 11.54 6.02
C ALA A 97 -10.44 10.28 6.06
#